data_AF-M4TFZ7-F1
#
_entry.id   AF-M4TFZ7-F1
#
_cell.length_a   1.000
_cell.length_b   1.000
_cell.length_c   1.000
_cell.angle_alpha   90.00
_cell.angle_beta   90.00
_cell.angle_gamma   90.00
#
_symmetry.space_group_name_H-M   'P 1'
#
loop_
_entity.id
_entity.type
_entity.pdbx_description
1 polymer ?
#
loop_
_entity_poly.entity_id
_entity_poly.type
_entity_poly.pdbx_seq_one_letter_code
_entity_poly.pdbx_strand_id
1 'polypeptide(L)'
;LGEIVSLICEGMSSSSWASKRKSAQAICRLSEVLGDSLSSHHEVLLQSLMKEIPGRLWEGKEVLLLALGALSTSCHKAISAEGSAPSIAILSVVSSACSKKAKKYREAAFSALEQVIKAFGNPDFFNMVFPLLFDMTKSAPAKSGQQPLAGDTAKTDSDGVEEIFVPHTKLVECLTSCIHVANINDILENQENLMLLYAAFLSPEHKWTVKTTAFLSIKELCSRLHNVIKDSSGSHDITRVASLVQEIFHSTSPKILHCISTVKIAQVHVSASECLLEVLKLSMEVPTVSAIDEGFKDELLHQYEIEKNEEAKSLLRKCLNILQDWKH
;
A
#
# COMPACT_ATOMS: atom_id res chain seq x y z
N LEU A 1 -3.29 30.27 19.49
CA LEU A 1 -3.43 28.82 19.21
C LEU A 1 -4.30 28.12 20.25
N GLY A 2 -4.03 28.29 21.55
CA GLY A 2 -4.84 27.68 22.62
C GLY A 2 -6.35 27.96 22.52
N GLU A 3 -6.77 29.19 22.22
CA GLU A 3 -8.19 29.54 22.02
C GLU A 3 -8.83 28.77 20.85
N ILE A 4 -8.11 28.67 19.72
CA ILE A 4 -8.57 27.91 18.54
C ILE A 4 -8.74 26.42 18.90
N VAL A 5 -7.78 25.86 19.63
CA VAL A 5 -7.84 24.46 20.10
C VAL A 5 -9.01 24.25 21.07
N SER A 6 -9.28 25.21 21.96
CA SER A 6 -10.44 25.15 22.87
C SER A 6 -11.75 25.08 22.10
N LEU A 7 -11.96 25.97 21.12
CA LEU A 7 -13.16 25.98 20.29
C LEU A 7 -13.33 24.67 19.49
N ILE A 8 -12.22 24.11 19.01
CA ILE A 8 -12.22 22.80 18.35
C ILE A 8 -12.66 21.70 19.32
N CYS A 9 -12.12 21.65 20.53
CA CYS A 9 -12.48 20.64 21.53
C CYS A 9 -13.94 20.74 21.99
N GLU A 10 -14.47 21.96 22.13
CA GLU A 10 -15.90 22.21 22.37
C GLU A 10 -16.75 21.68 21.23
N GLY A 11 -16.36 21.97 19.99
CA GLY A 11 -17.06 21.50 18.80
C GLY A 11 -17.01 19.97 18.64
N MET A 12 -15.91 19.33 19.02
CA MET A 12 -15.74 17.87 19.09
C MET A 12 -16.63 17.23 20.17
N SER A 13 -16.81 17.91 21.30
CA SER A 13 -17.64 17.43 22.42
C SER A 13 -19.14 17.70 22.22
N SER A 14 -19.52 18.48 21.22
CA SER A 14 -20.92 18.80 20.90
C SER A 14 -21.74 17.55 20.54
N SER A 15 -23.03 17.55 20.84
CA SER A 15 -23.96 16.51 20.33
C SER A 15 -24.22 16.62 18.83
N SER A 16 -23.86 17.75 18.20
CA SER A 16 -24.07 18.00 16.77
C SER A 16 -22.95 17.39 15.91
N TRP A 17 -23.30 16.45 15.03
CA TRP A 17 -22.36 15.87 14.07
C TRP A 17 -21.75 16.90 13.11
N ALA A 18 -22.52 17.93 12.72
CA ALA A 18 -22.01 19.01 11.90
C ALA A 18 -20.90 19.80 12.63
N SER A 19 -21.03 19.99 13.95
CA SER A 19 -20.00 20.64 14.77
C SER A 19 -18.73 19.78 14.86
N LYS A 20 -18.87 18.47 15.10
CA LYS A 20 -17.75 17.53 15.12
C LYS A 20 -17.02 17.51 13.77
N ARG A 21 -17.76 17.46 12.67
CA ARG A 21 -17.20 17.50 11.31
C ARG A 21 -16.37 18.76 11.08
N LYS A 22 -16.92 19.95 11.37
CA LYS A 22 -16.19 21.23 11.21
C LYS A 22 -14.94 21.29 12.08
N SER A 23 -15.02 20.79 13.30
CA SER A 23 -13.88 20.73 14.22
C SER A 23 -12.78 19.81 13.68
N ALA A 24 -13.15 18.65 13.15
CA ALA A 24 -12.21 17.74 12.49
C ALA A 24 -11.56 18.36 11.25
N GLN A 25 -12.32 19.08 10.42
CA GLN A 25 -11.77 19.83 9.28
C GLN A 25 -10.76 20.89 9.73
N ALA A 26 -11.07 21.59 10.82
CA ALA A 26 -10.16 22.56 11.42
C ALA A 26 -8.87 21.89 11.92
N ILE A 27 -8.95 20.73 12.59
CA ILE A 27 -7.77 19.97 13.01
C ILE A 27 -6.93 19.59 11.79
N CYS A 28 -7.54 19.01 10.75
CA CYS A 28 -6.83 18.65 9.51
C CYS A 28 -6.09 19.86 8.92
N ARG A 29 -6.77 21.00 8.81
CA ARG A 29 -6.18 22.20 8.24
C ARG A 29 -5.08 22.81 9.11
N LEU A 30 -5.25 22.81 10.43
CA LEU A 30 -4.22 23.25 11.35
C LEU A 30 -2.98 22.36 11.23
N SER A 31 -3.14 21.04 11.16
CA SER A 31 -2.04 20.09 10.99
C SER A 31 -1.24 20.40 9.73
N GLU A 32 -1.91 20.57 8.59
CA GLU A 32 -1.28 20.92 7.31
C GLU A 32 -0.54 22.26 7.32
N VAL A 33 -1.09 23.27 8.01
CA VAL A 33 -0.57 24.65 7.96
C VAL A 33 0.51 24.90 9.01
N LEU A 34 0.35 24.35 10.21
CA LEU A 34 1.22 24.64 11.36
C LEU A 34 2.27 23.57 11.60
N GLY A 35 2.04 22.34 11.12
CA GLY A 35 2.97 21.20 11.27
C GLY A 35 3.38 20.97 12.73
N ASP A 36 4.69 20.83 12.96
CA ASP A 36 5.30 20.59 14.27
C ASP A 36 4.91 21.65 15.34
N SER A 37 4.44 22.84 14.95
CA SER A 37 3.99 23.88 15.90
C SER A 37 2.73 23.49 16.69
N LEU A 38 2.00 22.44 16.27
CA LEU A 38 0.88 21.88 17.01
C LEU A 38 1.28 20.94 18.15
N SER A 39 2.58 20.63 18.29
CA SER A 39 3.08 19.65 19.26
C SER A 39 2.65 19.94 20.70
N SER A 40 2.49 21.20 21.11
CA SER A 40 2.01 21.52 22.47
C SER A 40 0.53 21.21 22.73
N HIS A 41 -0.24 20.90 21.69
CA HIS A 41 -1.68 20.64 21.73
C HIS A 41 -2.06 19.28 21.16
N HIS A 42 -1.09 18.44 20.80
CA HIS A 42 -1.36 17.20 20.10
C HIS A 42 -2.19 16.22 20.95
N GLU A 43 -1.89 16.11 22.25
CA GLU A 43 -2.56 15.17 23.16
C GLU A 43 -4.07 15.42 23.23
N VAL A 44 -4.49 16.66 23.49
CA VAL A 44 -5.92 17.00 23.62
C VAL A 44 -6.68 16.82 22.29
N LEU A 45 -6.02 17.13 21.17
CA LEU A 45 -6.60 16.96 19.83
C LEU A 45 -6.73 15.47 19.47
N LEU A 46 -5.71 14.65 19.77
CA LEU A 46 -5.74 13.20 19.56
C LEU A 46 -6.82 12.54 20.40
N GLN A 47 -6.89 12.85 21.70
CA GLN A 47 -7.93 12.31 22.58
C GLN A 47 -9.33 12.67 22.07
N SER A 48 -9.53 13.91 21.61
CA SER A 48 -10.80 14.35 21.04
C SER A 48 -11.20 13.55 19.79
N LEU A 49 -10.24 13.30 18.87
CA LEU A 49 -10.49 12.51 17.65
C LEU A 49 -10.70 11.03 17.96
N MET A 50 -9.79 10.42 18.73
CA MET A 50 -9.80 8.98 19.02
C MET A 50 -11.02 8.56 19.83
N LYS A 51 -11.61 9.45 20.62
CA LYS A 51 -12.89 9.20 21.31
C LYS A 51 -14.09 9.11 20.35
N GLU A 52 -14.06 9.87 19.26
CA GLU A 52 -15.20 10.01 18.35
C GLU A 52 -15.17 9.05 17.15
N ILE A 53 -14.00 8.51 16.79
CA ILE A 53 -13.84 7.55 15.70
C ILE A 53 -14.58 6.23 15.97
N PRO A 54 -14.47 5.60 17.15
CA PRO A 54 -15.28 4.44 17.50
C PRO A 54 -16.79 4.72 17.50
N GLY A 55 -17.60 3.66 17.48
CA GLY A 55 -19.05 3.75 17.60
C GLY A 55 -19.80 4.04 16.29
N ARG A 56 -20.94 4.73 16.39
CA ARG A 56 -21.91 4.90 15.31
C ARG A 56 -21.31 5.66 14.13
N LEU A 57 -21.59 5.20 12.90
CA LEU A 57 -21.27 5.91 11.67
C LEU A 57 -22.32 6.99 11.38
N TRP A 58 -21.86 8.14 10.90
CA TRP A 58 -22.68 9.28 10.51
C TRP A 58 -22.04 9.98 9.30
N GLU A 59 -22.81 10.82 8.60
CA GLU A 59 -22.38 11.46 7.36
C GLU A 59 -21.26 12.49 7.58
N GLY A 60 -20.10 12.27 6.96
CA GLY A 60 -18.92 13.12 7.14
C GLY A 60 -17.96 12.63 8.22
N LYS A 61 -18.23 11.47 8.84
CA LYS A 61 -17.36 10.90 9.88
C LYS A 61 -15.96 10.57 9.36
N GLU A 62 -15.82 10.34 8.05
CA GLU A 62 -14.55 10.09 7.38
C GLU A 62 -13.52 11.20 7.62
N VAL A 63 -13.98 12.44 7.85
CA VAL A 63 -13.09 13.58 8.12
C VAL A 63 -12.31 13.40 9.42
N LEU A 64 -12.86 12.68 10.41
CA LEU A 64 -12.13 12.38 11.65
C LEU A 64 -10.86 11.56 11.38
N LEU A 65 -10.93 10.62 10.43
CA LEU A 65 -9.79 9.77 10.06
C LEU A 65 -8.74 10.59 9.30
N LEU A 66 -9.17 11.45 8.38
CA LEU A 66 -8.27 12.37 7.67
C LEU A 66 -7.55 13.31 8.64
N ALA A 67 -8.29 13.88 9.61
CA ALA A 67 -7.72 14.73 10.65
C ALA A 67 -6.72 13.97 11.53
N LEU A 68 -7.03 12.71 11.89
CA LEU A 68 -6.12 11.86 12.67
C LEU A 68 -4.82 11.58 11.90
N GLY A 69 -4.89 11.19 10.63
CA GLY A 69 -3.71 10.98 9.79
C GLY A 69 -2.85 12.24 9.63
N ALA A 70 -3.50 13.39 9.38
CA ALA A 70 -2.80 14.67 9.24
C ALA A 70 -2.11 15.09 10.56
N LEU A 71 -2.80 14.92 11.70
CA LEU A 71 -2.25 15.20 13.02
C LEU A 71 -1.10 14.25 13.37
N SER A 72 -1.22 12.95 13.07
CA SER A 72 -0.13 11.99 13.23
C SER A 72 1.09 12.38 12.41
N THR A 73 0.90 12.75 11.14
CA THR A 73 1.99 13.21 10.27
C THR A 73 2.66 14.46 10.83
N SER A 74 1.89 15.41 11.34
CA SER A 74 2.39 16.71 11.81
C SER A 74 3.02 16.68 13.19
N CYS A 75 2.59 15.76 14.06
CA CYS A 75 3.00 15.70 15.46
C CYS A 75 3.70 14.39 15.84
N HIS A 76 4.08 13.55 14.87
CA HIS A 76 4.67 12.22 15.13
C HIS A 76 5.81 12.24 16.13
N LYS A 77 6.74 13.21 16.05
CA LYS A 77 7.87 13.32 16.99
C LYS A 77 7.42 13.53 18.43
N ALA A 78 6.44 14.40 18.64
CA ALA A 78 5.90 14.69 19.97
C ALA A 78 5.16 13.47 20.54
N ILE A 79 4.34 12.84 19.70
CA ILE A 79 3.59 11.63 20.06
C ILE A 79 4.54 10.47 20.41
N SER A 80 5.60 10.27 19.61
CA SER A 80 6.58 9.22 19.82
C SER A 80 7.48 9.47 21.03
N ALA A 81 7.62 10.72 21.50
CA ALA A 81 8.40 11.05 22.69
C ALA A 81 7.79 10.46 23.98
N GLU A 82 6.50 10.13 23.95
CA GLU A 82 5.77 9.46 25.05
C GLU A 82 5.91 7.93 25.01
N GLY A 83 6.67 7.39 24.06
CA GLY A 83 6.88 5.97 23.84
C GLY A 83 6.05 5.40 22.67
N SER A 84 6.03 4.08 22.54
CA SER A 84 5.33 3.41 21.43
C SER A 84 3.82 3.29 21.64
N ALA A 85 3.34 3.33 22.89
CA ALA A 85 1.94 3.07 23.22
C ALA A 85 0.93 4.02 22.53
N PRO A 86 1.16 5.35 22.45
CA PRO A 86 0.26 6.25 21.72
C PRO A 86 0.19 5.93 20.23
N SER A 87 1.33 5.64 19.59
CA SER A 87 1.38 5.29 18.17
C SER A 87 0.63 3.98 17.87
N ILE A 88 0.74 2.97 18.75
CA ILE A 88 0.02 1.70 18.66
C ILE A 88 -1.49 1.92 18.86
N ALA A 89 -1.89 2.76 19.81
CA ALA A 89 -3.29 3.09 20.06
C ALA A 89 -3.93 3.78 18.83
N ILE A 90 -3.21 4.73 18.22
CA ILE A 90 -3.63 5.39 16.98
C ILE A 90 -3.79 4.36 15.86
N LEU A 91 -2.78 3.51 15.64
CA LEU A 91 -2.81 2.46 14.62
C LEU A 91 -4.02 1.53 14.81
N SER A 92 -4.28 1.08 16.04
CA SER A 92 -5.40 0.19 16.37
C SER A 92 -6.75 0.84 16.03
N VAL A 93 -6.94 2.11 16.40
CA VAL A 93 -8.17 2.87 16.08
C VAL A 93 -8.38 2.95 14.57
N VAL A 94 -7.35 3.29 13.79
CA VAL A 94 -7.46 3.42 12.33
C VAL A 94 -7.65 2.05 11.66
N SER A 95 -6.89 1.03 12.05
CA SER A 95 -7.03 -0.35 11.54
C SER A 95 -8.44 -0.89 11.76
N SER A 96 -9.05 -0.61 12.92
CA SER A 96 -10.44 -1.01 13.18
C SER A 96 -11.46 -0.31 12.26
N ALA A 97 -11.14 0.91 11.80
CA ALA A 97 -11.97 1.69 10.89
C ALA A 97 -11.91 1.15 9.45
N CYS A 98 -10.79 0.56 9.04
CA CYS A 98 -10.62 -0.08 7.73
C CYS A 98 -11.60 -1.25 7.50
N SER A 99 -12.12 -1.89 8.55
CA SER A 99 -13.08 -2.99 8.42
C SER A 99 -14.54 -2.53 8.24
N LYS A 100 -14.85 -1.23 8.37
CA LYS A 100 -16.23 -0.71 8.33
C LYS A 100 -16.80 -0.69 6.91
N LYS A 101 -18.09 -1.03 6.73
CA LYS A 101 -18.72 -1.19 5.40
C LYS A 101 -18.90 0.11 4.59
N ALA A 102 -18.93 1.27 5.23
CA ALA A 102 -19.17 2.54 4.54
C ALA A 102 -17.95 2.93 3.68
N LYS A 103 -18.13 3.01 2.36
CA LYS A 103 -17.05 3.19 1.38
C LYS A 103 -16.16 4.40 1.66
N LYS A 104 -16.73 5.62 1.69
CA LYS A 104 -15.96 6.86 1.93
C LYS A 104 -15.21 6.84 3.26
N TYR A 105 -15.84 6.30 4.29
CA TYR A 105 -15.22 6.13 5.62
C TYR A 105 -14.05 5.16 5.57
N ARG A 106 -14.22 4.03 4.89
CA ARG A 106 -13.20 3.02 4.73
C ARG A 106 -12.01 3.52 3.91
N GLU A 107 -12.25 4.24 2.81
CA GLU A 107 -11.20 4.86 2.00
C GLU A 107 -10.38 5.89 2.79
N ALA A 108 -11.05 6.71 3.61
CA ALA A 108 -10.38 7.62 4.53
C ALA A 108 -9.59 6.87 5.61
N ALA A 109 -10.09 5.73 6.09
CA ALA A 109 -9.37 4.90 7.06
C ALA A 109 -8.07 4.36 6.48
N PHE A 110 -8.08 3.85 5.24
CA PHE A 110 -6.85 3.42 4.58
C PHE A 110 -5.88 4.56 4.32
N SER A 111 -6.38 5.72 3.90
CA SER A 111 -5.51 6.90 3.70
C SER A 111 -4.88 7.36 5.03
N ALA A 112 -5.63 7.32 6.12
CA ALA A 112 -5.11 7.61 7.45
C ALA A 112 -4.12 6.52 7.93
N LEU A 113 -4.38 5.25 7.63
CA LEU A 113 -3.53 4.13 8.01
C LEU A 113 -2.15 4.26 7.35
N GLU A 114 -2.13 4.54 6.05
CA GLU A 114 -0.92 4.83 5.29
C GLU A 114 -0.09 5.97 5.93
N GLN A 115 -0.75 7.09 6.24
CA GLN A 115 -0.11 8.24 6.89
C GLN A 115 0.44 7.90 8.27
N VAL A 116 -0.33 7.20 9.10
CA VAL A 116 0.08 6.76 10.45
C VAL A 116 1.31 5.87 10.38
N ILE A 117 1.32 4.88 9.47
CA ILE A 117 2.45 3.95 9.33
C ILE A 117 3.72 4.72 8.95
N LYS A 118 3.64 5.59 7.93
CA LYS A 118 4.78 6.39 7.47
C LYS A 118 5.27 7.37 8.53
N ALA A 119 4.35 8.04 9.24
CA ALA A 119 4.67 9.07 10.20
C ALA A 119 5.44 8.53 11.42
N PHE A 120 5.04 7.36 11.93
CA PHE A 120 5.67 6.79 13.12
C PHE A 120 6.87 5.91 12.82
N GLY A 121 6.97 5.32 11.62
CA GLY A 121 8.12 4.50 11.24
C GLY A 121 8.35 3.28 12.14
N ASN A 122 7.34 2.82 12.87
CA ASN A 122 7.48 1.75 13.86
C ASN A 122 7.49 0.37 13.14
N PRO A 123 8.57 -0.42 13.24
CA PRO A 123 8.67 -1.72 12.56
C PRO A 123 7.58 -2.72 12.97
N ASP A 124 7.12 -2.68 14.22
CA ASP A 124 6.11 -3.60 14.74
C ASP A 124 4.77 -3.49 14.00
N PHE A 125 4.53 -2.36 13.31
CA PHE A 125 3.29 -2.11 12.59
C PHE A 125 3.06 -3.09 11.44
N PHE A 126 4.12 -3.65 10.86
CA PHE A 126 3.97 -4.64 9.79
C PHE A 126 3.14 -5.83 10.25
N ASN A 127 3.52 -6.49 11.35
CA ASN A 127 2.81 -7.67 11.87
C ASN A 127 1.41 -7.33 12.38
N MET A 128 1.17 -6.09 12.82
CA MET A 128 -0.15 -5.65 13.26
C MET A 128 -1.13 -5.41 12.10
N VAL A 129 -0.64 -4.93 10.96
CA VAL A 129 -1.48 -4.47 9.84
C VAL A 129 -1.52 -5.48 8.68
N PHE A 130 -0.44 -6.21 8.43
CA PHE A 130 -0.34 -7.13 7.31
C PHE A 130 -1.48 -8.18 7.27
N PRO A 131 -1.88 -8.83 8.40
CA PRO A 131 -3.01 -9.77 8.39
C PRO A 131 -4.32 -9.14 7.90
N LEU A 132 -4.59 -7.90 8.32
CA LEU A 132 -5.77 -7.14 7.89
C LEU A 132 -5.76 -6.92 6.37
N LEU A 133 -4.62 -6.50 5.81
CA LEU A 133 -4.48 -6.27 4.35
C LEU A 133 -4.62 -7.58 3.55
N PHE A 134 -4.08 -8.67 4.10
CA PHE A 134 -4.18 -9.99 3.50
C PHE A 134 -5.62 -10.48 3.41
N ASP A 135 -6.36 -10.41 4.52
CA ASP A 135 -7.76 -10.85 4.60
C ASP A 135 -8.68 -10.01 3.69
N MET A 136 -8.43 -8.70 3.59
CA MET A 136 -9.20 -7.83 2.70
C MET A 136 -8.94 -8.09 1.23
N THR A 137 -7.76 -8.59 0.87
CA THR A 137 -7.45 -8.97 -0.51
C THR A 137 -8.10 -10.30 -0.87
N LYS A 138 -8.20 -11.24 0.08
CA LYS A 138 -8.90 -12.54 -0.11
C LYS A 138 -10.41 -12.42 -0.18
N SER A 139 -10.99 -11.52 0.60
CA SER A 139 -12.45 -11.36 0.73
C SER A 139 -13.09 -10.59 -0.42
N ALA A 140 -12.31 -10.18 -1.42
CA ALA A 140 -12.79 -9.61 -2.68
C ALA A 140 -13.43 -10.70 -3.56
N PRO A 141 -14.78 -10.78 -3.74
CA PRO A 141 -15.35 -11.73 -4.67
C PRO A 141 -14.88 -11.47 -6.11
N ALA A 142 -14.26 -12.49 -6.71
CA ALA A 142 -14.28 -12.70 -8.14
C ALA A 142 -15.75 -12.73 -8.60
N LYS A 143 -16.24 -11.66 -9.23
CA LYS A 143 -17.52 -11.73 -9.93
C LYS A 143 -17.32 -12.58 -11.18
N SER A 144 -17.64 -13.87 -11.01
CA SER A 144 -17.97 -14.83 -12.06
C SER A 144 -18.80 -14.17 -13.17
N GLY A 145 -18.39 -14.42 -14.41
CA GLY A 145 -19.09 -13.95 -15.59
C GLY A 145 -20.50 -14.51 -15.67
N GLN A 146 -21.48 -13.61 -15.73
CA GLN A 146 -22.76 -13.88 -16.35
C GLN A 146 -23.05 -12.76 -17.34
N GLN A 147 -22.92 -13.10 -18.62
CA GLN A 147 -23.49 -12.36 -19.74
C GLN A 147 -25.00 -12.22 -19.53
N PRO A 148 -25.59 -11.02 -19.62
CA PRO A 148 -27.03 -10.91 -19.82
C PRO A 148 -27.33 -11.21 -21.29
N LEU A 149 -28.01 -12.33 -21.53
CA LEU A 149 -28.73 -12.57 -22.77
C LEU A 149 -29.80 -11.47 -22.93
N ALA A 150 -29.88 -10.95 -24.17
CA ALA A 150 -30.81 -9.91 -24.57
C ALA A 150 -32.29 -10.27 -24.32
N GLY A 151 -33.07 -9.28 -23.89
CA GLY A 151 -34.53 -9.33 -23.79
C GLY A 151 -35.10 -8.01 -23.25
N ASP A 152 -36.07 -7.45 -23.96
CA ASP A 152 -36.53 -6.06 -23.96
C ASP A 152 -37.27 -5.53 -22.72
N THR A 153 -37.16 -4.20 -22.56
CA THR A 153 -38.09 -3.22 -21.95
C THR A 153 -38.68 -3.46 -20.55
N ALA A 154 -38.17 -2.71 -19.56
CA ALA A 154 -38.99 -1.92 -18.63
C ALA A 154 -38.08 -0.97 -17.82
N LYS A 155 -38.48 0.29 -17.68
CA LYS A 155 -37.88 1.24 -16.74
C LYS A 155 -38.12 0.76 -15.31
N THR A 156 -37.06 0.49 -14.57
CA THR A 156 -37.07 0.48 -13.11
C THR A 156 -35.75 1.08 -12.63
N ASP A 157 -35.88 2.11 -11.79
CA ASP A 157 -34.80 2.71 -11.02
C ASP A 157 -34.10 1.60 -10.21
N SER A 158 -32.97 1.12 -10.71
CA SER A 158 -32.08 0.26 -9.94
C SER A 158 -31.24 1.16 -9.05
N ASP A 159 -31.78 1.42 -7.86
CA ASP A 159 -31.05 1.93 -6.70
C ASP A 159 -29.70 1.22 -6.62
N GLY A 160 -28.64 2.01 -6.80
CA GLY A 160 -27.30 1.51 -7.04
C GLY A 160 -26.81 0.75 -5.82
N VAL A 161 -26.54 -0.55 -5.99
CA VAL A 161 -25.72 -1.30 -5.05
C VAL A 161 -24.32 -0.68 -5.09
N GLU A 162 -24.09 0.37 -4.27
CA GLU A 162 -22.78 0.99 -4.09
C GLU A 162 -21.82 -0.12 -3.67
N GLU A 163 -20.95 -0.51 -4.61
CA GLU A 163 -20.01 -1.60 -4.40
C GLU A 163 -19.17 -1.34 -3.14
N ILE A 164 -19.24 -2.28 -2.21
CA ILE A 164 -18.62 -2.30 -0.86
C ILE A 164 -17.08 -2.40 -0.94
N PHE A 165 -16.49 -2.12 -2.09
CA PHE A 165 -15.09 -2.40 -2.36
C PHE A 165 -14.19 -1.20 -2.05
N VAL A 166 -13.11 -1.48 -1.31
CA VAL A 166 -11.97 -0.57 -1.20
C VAL A 166 -11.26 -0.54 -2.54
N PRO A 167 -10.82 0.62 -3.02
CA PRO A 167 -9.90 0.67 -4.15
C PRO A 167 -8.64 -0.14 -3.81
N HIS A 168 -8.36 -1.22 -4.56
CA HIS A 168 -7.17 -2.04 -4.32
C HIS A 168 -5.86 -1.23 -4.30
N THR A 169 -5.81 -0.07 -4.99
CA THR A 169 -4.68 0.87 -4.89
C THR A 169 -4.40 1.30 -3.45
N LYS A 170 -5.44 1.55 -2.64
CA LYS A 170 -5.30 1.92 -1.21
C LYS A 170 -4.75 0.78 -0.36
N LEU A 171 -5.14 -0.47 -0.67
CA LEU A 171 -4.58 -1.64 0.00
C LEU A 171 -3.09 -1.80 -0.29
N VAL A 172 -2.70 -1.63 -1.56
CA VAL A 172 -1.30 -1.70 -1.97
C VAL A 172 -0.49 -0.55 -1.37
N GLU A 173 -1.00 0.69 -1.36
CA GLU A 173 -0.32 1.84 -0.72
C GLU A 173 -0.04 1.61 0.77
N CYS A 174 -1.00 1.02 1.50
CA CYS A 174 -0.79 0.62 2.89
C CYS A 174 0.24 -0.51 3.01
N LEU A 175 0.17 -1.52 2.13
CA LEU A 175 1.15 -2.61 2.08
C LEU A 175 2.57 -2.08 1.85
N THR A 176 2.75 -1.18 0.89
CA THR A 176 4.04 -0.52 0.62
C THR A 176 4.54 0.22 1.85
N SER A 177 3.66 0.94 2.55
CA SER A 177 4.01 1.64 3.79
C SER A 177 4.42 0.68 4.91
N CYS A 178 3.73 -0.46 5.06
CA CYS A 178 4.11 -1.51 6.00
C CYS A 178 5.49 -2.09 5.66
N ILE A 179 5.73 -2.43 4.38
CA ILE A 179 7.02 -2.94 3.91
C ILE A 179 8.13 -1.94 4.17
N HIS A 180 7.88 -0.64 3.96
CA HIS A 180 8.84 0.42 4.17
C HIS A 180 9.35 0.49 5.61
N VAL A 181 8.50 0.21 6.62
CA VAL A 181 8.87 0.30 8.03
C VAL A 181 9.24 -1.03 8.68
N ALA A 182 8.83 -2.17 8.10
CA ALA A 182 8.93 -3.50 8.71
C ALA A 182 10.34 -3.90 9.14
N ASN A 183 10.47 -4.81 10.11
CA ASN A 183 11.70 -5.57 10.26
C ASN A 183 11.83 -6.56 9.08
N ILE A 184 13.05 -6.79 8.60
CA ILE A 184 13.24 -7.75 7.50
C ILE A 184 12.82 -9.17 7.89
N ASN A 185 13.02 -9.56 9.15
CA ASN A 185 12.61 -10.88 9.63
C ASN A 185 11.11 -11.10 9.54
N ASP A 186 10.30 -10.07 9.84
CA ASP A 186 8.84 -10.14 9.74
C ASP A 186 8.38 -10.33 8.29
N ILE A 187 9.07 -9.66 7.34
CA ILE A 187 8.84 -9.84 5.90
C ILE A 187 9.17 -11.28 5.49
N LEU A 188 10.32 -11.81 5.93
CA LEU A 188 10.76 -13.17 5.60
C LEU A 188 9.82 -14.24 6.17
N GLU A 189 9.26 -14.01 7.36
CA GLU A 189 8.26 -14.89 7.97
C GLU A 189 6.92 -14.89 7.21
N ASN A 190 6.58 -13.76 6.57
CA ASN A 190 5.34 -13.59 5.81
C ASN A 190 5.52 -13.68 4.29
N GLN A 191 6.66 -14.15 3.80
CA GLN A 191 7.01 -14.09 2.38
C GLN A 191 5.99 -14.77 1.45
N GLU A 192 5.49 -15.96 1.83
CA GLU A 192 4.52 -16.70 1.00
C GLU A 192 3.22 -15.90 0.83
N ASN A 193 2.70 -15.35 1.93
CA ASN A 193 1.50 -14.51 1.92
C ASN A 193 1.72 -13.23 1.10
N LEU A 194 2.93 -12.66 1.17
CA LEU A 194 3.29 -11.47 0.41
C LEU A 194 3.34 -11.75 -1.10
N MET A 195 3.91 -12.89 -1.51
CA MET A 195 3.91 -13.31 -2.92
C MET A 195 2.50 -13.59 -3.43
N LEU A 196 1.64 -14.21 -2.62
CA LEU A 196 0.22 -14.39 -2.95
C LEU A 196 -0.51 -13.04 -3.15
N LEU A 197 -0.20 -12.03 -2.34
CA LEU A 197 -0.75 -10.68 -2.52
C LEU A 197 -0.32 -10.05 -3.83
N TYR A 198 0.98 -10.10 -4.16
CA TYR A 198 1.45 -9.57 -5.44
C TYR A 198 0.86 -10.32 -6.62
N ALA A 199 0.74 -11.64 -6.53
CA ALA A 199 0.05 -12.43 -7.54
C ALA A 199 -1.40 -11.98 -7.74
N ALA A 200 -2.12 -11.68 -6.65
CA ALA A 200 -3.48 -11.17 -6.70
C ALA A 200 -3.57 -9.76 -7.31
N PHE A 201 -2.70 -8.82 -6.92
CA PHE A 201 -2.74 -7.45 -7.45
C PHE A 201 -2.28 -7.33 -8.91
N LEU A 202 -1.43 -8.24 -9.36
CA LEU A 202 -0.97 -8.31 -10.75
C LEU A 202 -1.89 -9.13 -11.65
N SER A 203 -2.97 -9.71 -11.11
CA SER A 203 -3.90 -10.55 -11.85
C SER A 203 -4.60 -9.78 -13.00
N PRO A 204 -5.00 -10.42 -14.11
CA PRO A 204 -5.62 -9.74 -15.26
C PRO A 204 -6.92 -8.99 -14.93
N GLU A 205 -7.62 -9.36 -13.86
CA GLU A 205 -8.90 -8.78 -13.43
C GLU A 205 -8.75 -7.36 -12.87
N HIS A 206 -7.56 -6.99 -12.40
CA HIS A 206 -7.33 -5.69 -11.79
C HIS A 206 -7.01 -4.60 -12.81
N LYS A 207 -7.49 -3.39 -12.53
CA LYS A 207 -7.19 -2.19 -13.33
C LYS A 207 -5.69 -1.92 -13.36
N TRP A 208 -5.22 -1.36 -14.46
CA TRP A 208 -3.82 -1.00 -14.66
C TRP A 208 -3.23 -0.09 -13.56
N THR A 209 -4.06 0.74 -12.93
CA THR A 209 -3.63 1.60 -11.81
C THR A 209 -3.22 0.77 -10.61
N VAL A 210 -3.94 -0.32 -10.29
CA VAL A 210 -3.60 -1.25 -9.22
C VAL A 210 -2.28 -1.95 -9.53
N LYS A 211 -2.10 -2.42 -10.76
CA LYS A 211 -0.85 -3.05 -11.22
C LYS A 211 0.33 -2.09 -11.09
N THR A 212 0.14 -0.82 -11.46
CA THR A 212 1.17 0.23 -11.33
C THR A 212 1.54 0.48 -9.88
N THR A 213 0.56 0.57 -8.97
CA THR A 213 0.84 0.67 -7.53
C THR A 213 1.55 -0.58 -7.00
N ALA A 214 1.20 -1.78 -7.49
CA ALA A 214 1.88 -3.02 -7.11
C ALA A 214 3.35 -3.04 -7.54
N PHE A 215 3.67 -2.54 -8.74
CA PHE A 215 5.06 -2.38 -9.18
C PHE A 215 5.86 -1.49 -8.24
N LEU A 216 5.29 -0.37 -7.77
CA LEU A 216 5.95 0.49 -6.79
C LEU A 216 6.19 -0.24 -5.46
N SER A 217 5.22 -1.04 -5.01
CA SER A 217 5.36 -1.86 -3.80
C SER A 217 6.45 -2.92 -3.93
N ILE A 218 6.55 -3.58 -5.08
CA ILE A 218 7.60 -4.57 -5.36
C ILE A 218 8.97 -3.89 -5.40
N LYS A 219 9.09 -2.72 -6.04
CA LYS A 219 10.33 -1.92 -6.04
C LYS A 219 10.74 -1.51 -4.62
N GLU A 220 9.80 -1.12 -3.77
CA GLU A 220 10.08 -0.84 -2.35
C GLU A 220 10.62 -2.07 -1.63
N LEU A 221 9.99 -3.24 -1.82
CA LEU A 221 10.50 -4.50 -1.27
C LEU A 221 11.93 -4.80 -1.77
N CYS A 222 12.19 -4.64 -3.07
CA CYS A 222 13.53 -4.82 -3.62
C CYS A 222 14.55 -3.89 -2.97
N SER A 223 14.22 -2.62 -2.79
CA SER A 223 15.06 -1.63 -2.10
C SER A 223 15.35 -2.04 -0.65
N ARG A 224 14.33 -2.52 0.08
CA ARG A 224 14.49 -3.02 1.45
C ARG A 224 15.45 -4.22 1.52
N LEU A 225 15.33 -5.17 0.60
CA LEU A 225 16.20 -6.35 0.53
C LEU A 225 17.63 -5.98 0.14
N HIS A 226 17.78 -5.05 -0.80
CA HIS A 226 19.08 -4.52 -1.24
C HIS A 226 19.90 -3.93 -0.09
N ASN A 227 19.26 -3.11 0.74
CA ASN A 227 19.93 -2.51 1.90
C ASN A 227 20.43 -3.58 2.88
N VAL A 228 19.65 -4.64 3.09
CA VAL A 228 20.07 -5.76 3.96
C VAL A 228 21.26 -6.49 3.37
N ILE A 229 21.28 -6.75 2.05
CA ILE A 229 22.42 -7.40 1.39
C ILE A 229 23.70 -6.56 1.57
N LYS A 230 23.61 -5.24 1.39
CA LYS A 230 24.75 -4.32 1.54
C LYS A 230 25.27 -4.18 2.97
N ASP A 231 24.37 -4.15 3.95
CA ASP A 231 24.70 -3.87 5.35
C ASP A 231 25.10 -5.14 6.13
N SER A 232 24.78 -6.32 5.61
CA SER A 232 24.97 -7.58 6.33
C SER A 232 26.42 -8.08 6.31
N SER A 233 26.97 -8.34 7.50
CA SER A 233 28.25 -9.03 7.72
C SER A 233 28.09 -10.52 8.11
N GLY A 234 26.85 -11.05 8.14
CA GLY A 234 26.51 -12.41 8.62
C GLY A 234 25.78 -13.27 7.58
N SER A 235 26.13 -14.56 7.47
CA SER A 235 25.72 -15.40 6.32
C SER A 235 24.29 -15.97 6.37
N HIS A 236 23.67 -16.08 7.54
CA HIS A 236 22.37 -16.74 7.69
C HIS A 236 21.21 -15.89 7.15
N ASP A 237 21.21 -14.58 7.46
CA ASP A 237 20.16 -13.66 6.98
C ASP A 237 20.26 -13.45 5.46
N ILE A 238 21.47 -13.41 4.92
CA ILE A 238 21.72 -13.37 3.47
C ILE A 238 21.09 -14.57 2.76
N THR A 239 21.13 -15.77 3.36
CA THR A 239 20.56 -16.98 2.74
C THR A 239 19.04 -16.90 2.67
N ARG A 240 18.39 -16.44 3.73
CA ARG A 240 16.92 -16.26 3.75
C ARG A 240 16.48 -15.16 2.79
N VAL A 241 17.20 -14.03 2.77
CA VAL A 241 16.97 -12.94 1.81
C VAL A 241 17.17 -13.45 0.37
N ALA A 242 18.23 -14.20 0.11
CA ALA A 242 18.49 -14.80 -1.19
C ALA A 242 17.33 -15.72 -1.63
N SER A 243 16.77 -16.53 -0.72
CA SER A 243 15.58 -17.33 -1.02
C SER A 243 14.38 -16.48 -1.41
N LEU A 244 14.11 -15.38 -0.70
CA LEU A 244 13.01 -14.47 -1.03
C LEU A 244 13.25 -13.77 -2.37
N VAL A 245 14.47 -13.32 -2.65
CA VAL A 245 14.82 -12.70 -3.94
C VAL A 245 14.59 -13.67 -5.09
N GLN A 246 14.94 -14.94 -4.92
CA GLN A 246 14.66 -15.99 -5.91
C GLN A 246 13.16 -16.19 -6.10
N GLU A 247 12.39 -16.23 -5.01
CA GLU A 247 10.94 -16.35 -5.10
C GLU A 247 10.29 -15.16 -5.82
N ILE A 248 10.74 -13.93 -5.55
CA ILE A 248 10.27 -12.73 -6.27
C ILE A 248 10.59 -12.86 -7.75
N PHE A 249 11.82 -13.26 -8.08
CA PHE A 249 12.24 -13.44 -9.47
C PHE A 249 11.36 -14.45 -10.21
N HIS A 250 11.15 -15.65 -9.65
CA HIS A 250 10.40 -16.72 -10.32
C HIS A 250 8.89 -16.49 -10.33
N SER A 251 8.31 -16.02 -9.23
CA SER A 251 6.85 -15.90 -9.10
C SER A 251 6.31 -14.59 -9.68
N THR A 252 7.08 -13.50 -9.58
CA THR A 252 6.58 -12.15 -9.84
C THR A 252 7.06 -11.62 -11.19
N SER A 253 8.29 -11.92 -11.63
CA SER A 253 8.80 -11.44 -12.94
C SER A 253 7.93 -11.87 -14.13
N PRO A 254 7.46 -13.14 -14.23
CA PRO A 254 6.57 -13.53 -15.33
C PRO A 254 5.25 -12.76 -15.32
N LYS A 255 4.72 -12.44 -14.14
CA LYS A 255 3.48 -11.65 -13.99
C LYS A 255 3.68 -10.19 -14.38
N ILE A 256 4.83 -9.60 -14.02
CA ILE A 256 5.22 -8.25 -14.46
C ILE A 256 5.32 -8.23 -15.99
N LEU A 257 6.04 -9.18 -16.57
CA LEU A 257 6.21 -9.28 -18.02
C LEU A 257 4.86 -9.46 -18.74
N HIS A 258 3.98 -10.30 -18.20
CA HIS A 258 2.62 -10.46 -18.69
C HIS A 258 1.81 -9.15 -18.67
N CYS A 259 2.04 -8.26 -17.69
CA CYS A 259 1.39 -6.94 -17.69
C CYS A 259 1.87 -6.06 -18.85
N ILE A 260 3.14 -6.16 -19.26
CA ILE A 260 3.68 -5.44 -20.42
C ILE A 260 3.03 -5.94 -21.72
N SER A 261 2.83 -7.25 -21.85
CA SER A 261 2.23 -7.81 -23.07
C SER A 261 0.73 -7.57 -23.19
N THR A 262 0.02 -7.45 -22.06
CA THR A 262 -1.46 -7.37 -22.06
C THR A 262 -2.03 -5.96 -21.92
N VAL A 263 -1.38 -5.06 -21.19
CA VAL A 263 -1.95 -3.75 -20.84
C VAL A 263 -1.53 -2.70 -21.84
N LYS A 264 -2.43 -2.27 -22.74
CA LYS A 264 -2.15 -1.31 -23.83
C LYS A 264 -1.95 0.15 -23.39
N ILE A 265 -1.21 0.40 -22.31
CA ILE A 265 -0.94 1.73 -21.75
C ILE A 265 0.56 1.89 -21.61
N ALA A 266 1.14 2.84 -22.35
CA ALA A 266 2.59 3.05 -22.38
C ALA A 266 3.20 3.28 -20.99
N GLN A 267 2.52 4.02 -20.12
CA GLN A 267 2.98 4.24 -18.74
C GLN A 267 3.14 2.92 -17.96
N VAL A 268 2.24 1.95 -18.19
CA VAL A 268 2.30 0.63 -17.54
C VAL A 268 3.50 -0.14 -18.05
N HIS A 269 3.78 -0.09 -19.35
CA HIS A 269 4.95 -0.75 -19.93
C HIS A 269 6.25 -0.20 -19.32
N VAL A 270 6.37 1.13 -19.17
CA VAL A 270 7.53 1.77 -18.54
C VAL A 270 7.65 1.32 -17.08
N SER A 271 6.59 1.51 -16.27
CA SER A 271 6.64 1.16 -14.84
C SER A 271 6.87 -0.33 -14.57
N ALA A 272 6.29 -1.22 -15.38
CA ALA A 272 6.53 -2.66 -15.30
C ALA A 272 7.96 -3.02 -15.71
N SER A 273 8.49 -2.43 -16.78
CA SER A 273 9.88 -2.67 -17.23
C SER A 273 10.90 -2.18 -16.21
N GLU A 274 10.66 -1.03 -15.57
CA GLU A 274 11.47 -0.56 -14.44
C GLU A 274 11.41 -1.53 -13.26
N CYS A 275 10.22 -1.98 -12.89
CA CYS A 275 10.04 -2.93 -11.80
C CYS A 275 10.78 -4.24 -12.07
N LEU A 276 10.67 -4.77 -13.29
CA LEU A 276 11.37 -5.97 -13.70
C LEU A 276 12.89 -5.78 -13.65
N LEU A 277 13.38 -4.63 -14.09
CA LEU A 277 14.80 -4.30 -14.03
C LEU A 277 15.34 -4.29 -12.59
N GLU A 278 14.59 -3.72 -11.64
CA GLU A 278 14.99 -3.71 -10.23
C GLU A 278 14.99 -5.11 -9.60
N VAL A 279 14.02 -5.96 -9.95
CA VAL A 279 14.02 -7.37 -9.53
C VAL A 279 15.26 -8.08 -10.06
N LEU A 280 15.56 -7.96 -11.36
CA LEU A 280 16.73 -8.60 -11.99
C LEU A 280 18.05 -8.15 -11.38
N LYS A 281 18.24 -6.84 -11.15
CA LYS A 281 19.44 -6.31 -10.49
C LYS A 281 19.63 -6.93 -9.11
N LEU A 282 18.57 -6.95 -8.30
CA LEU A 282 18.61 -7.53 -6.96
C LEU A 282 18.97 -9.03 -7.00
N SER A 283 18.46 -9.76 -7.98
CA SER A 283 18.78 -11.18 -8.15
C SER A 283 20.23 -11.45 -8.51
N MET A 284 20.93 -10.51 -9.16
CA MET A 284 22.37 -10.63 -9.44
C MET A 284 23.24 -10.45 -8.19
N GLU A 285 22.69 -9.85 -7.12
CA GLU A 285 23.45 -9.54 -5.91
C GLU A 285 23.42 -10.66 -4.87
N VAL A 286 22.58 -11.69 -5.08
CA VAL A 286 22.45 -12.81 -4.15
C VAL A 286 23.22 -14.05 -4.63
N PRO A 287 23.82 -14.85 -3.73
CA PRO A 287 24.70 -15.97 -4.11
C PRO A 287 23.98 -17.18 -4.74
N THR A 288 22.65 -17.14 -4.88
CA THR A 288 21.85 -18.28 -5.32
C THR A 288 21.69 -18.31 -6.84
N VAL A 289 22.33 -19.30 -7.46
CA VAL A 289 22.13 -19.63 -8.89
C VAL A 289 20.97 -20.61 -8.99
N SER A 290 19.75 -20.10 -9.12
CA SER A 290 18.72 -20.89 -9.79
C SER A 290 18.93 -20.78 -11.30
N ALA A 291 18.68 -21.85 -12.04
CA ALA A 291 18.71 -21.78 -13.50
C ALA A 291 17.64 -20.79 -13.96
N ILE A 292 18.01 -19.86 -14.83
CA ILE A 292 17.03 -19.00 -15.51
C ILE A 292 16.10 -19.92 -16.31
N ASP A 293 14.80 -19.73 -16.13
CA ASP A 293 13.80 -20.35 -17.00
C ASP A 293 13.99 -19.82 -18.42
N GLU A 294 14.43 -20.68 -19.35
CA GLU A 294 14.62 -20.30 -20.76
C GLU A 294 13.30 -19.80 -21.36
N GLY A 295 12.15 -20.31 -20.90
CA GLY A 295 10.84 -19.80 -21.32
C GLY A 295 10.61 -18.34 -20.95
N PHE A 296 11.02 -17.93 -19.75
CA PHE A 296 10.97 -16.53 -19.33
C PHE A 296 11.89 -15.64 -20.18
N LYS A 297 13.10 -16.12 -20.50
CA LYS A 297 14.05 -15.38 -21.33
C LYS A 297 13.53 -15.16 -22.75
N ASP A 298 12.97 -16.19 -23.38
CA ASP A 298 12.42 -16.11 -24.72
C ASP A 298 11.22 -15.15 -24.78
N GLU A 299 10.33 -15.19 -23.78
CA GLU A 299 9.21 -14.26 -23.67
C GLU A 299 9.70 -12.81 -23.50
N LEU A 300 10.74 -12.58 -22.69
CA LEU A 300 11.32 -11.24 -22.52
C LEU A 300 11.92 -10.71 -23.83
N LEU A 301 12.62 -11.57 -24.58
CA LEU A 301 13.18 -11.21 -25.88
C LEU A 301 12.08 -10.85 -26.87
N HIS A 302 11.03 -11.69 -26.96
CA HIS A 302 9.86 -11.41 -27.78
C HIS A 302 9.23 -10.06 -27.44
N GLN A 303 8.99 -9.80 -26.15
CA GLN A 303 8.38 -8.55 -25.72
C GLN A 303 9.24 -7.33 -26.06
N TYR A 304 10.57 -7.44 -25.91
CA TYR A 304 11.50 -6.38 -26.30
C TYR A 304 11.45 -6.07 -27.81
N GLU A 305 11.34 -7.09 -28.66
CA GLU A 305 11.29 -6.91 -30.12
C GLU A 305 10.03 -6.16 -30.55
N ILE A 306 8.88 -6.51 -29.97
CA ILE A 306 7.58 -5.93 -30.33
C ILE A 306 7.28 -4.60 -29.62
N GLU A 307 8.03 -4.25 -28.57
CA GLU A 307 7.82 -3.01 -27.82
C GLU A 307 8.05 -1.78 -28.70
N LYS A 308 7.10 -0.85 -28.63
CA LYS A 308 7.04 0.40 -29.41
C LYS A 308 7.40 1.64 -28.59
N ASN A 309 7.23 1.58 -27.27
CA ASN A 309 7.63 2.66 -26.40
C ASN A 309 9.15 2.60 -26.18
N GLU A 310 9.87 3.61 -26.65
CA GLU A 310 11.35 3.64 -26.62
C GLU A 310 11.94 3.55 -25.21
N GLU A 311 11.28 4.15 -24.21
CA GLU A 311 11.72 4.11 -22.82
C GLU A 311 11.59 2.68 -22.24
N ALA A 312 10.40 2.08 -22.37
CA ALA A 312 10.18 0.69 -21.98
C ALA A 312 11.12 -0.26 -22.74
N LYS A 313 11.30 -0.06 -24.05
CA LYS A 313 12.22 -0.85 -24.88
C LYS A 313 13.66 -0.74 -24.39
N SER A 314 14.12 0.46 -24.01
CA SER A 314 15.45 0.65 -23.42
C SER A 314 15.59 -0.06 -22.07
N LEU A 315 14.55 -0.10 -21.25
CA LEU A 315 14.56 -0.82 -19.97
C LEU A 315 14.60 -2.34 -20.18
N LEU A 316 13.78 -2.87 -21.08
CA LEU A 316 13.77 -4.29 -21.45
C LEU A 316 15.12 -4.74 -22.03
N ARG A 317 15.79 -3.90 -22.83
CA ARG A 317 17.16 -4.17 -23.28
C ARG A 317 18.13 -4.34 -22.11
N LYS A 318 18.03 -3.49 -21.08
CA LYS A 318 18.87 -3.63 -19.86
C LYS A 318 18.57 -4.93 -19.13
N CYS A 319 17.29 -5.33 -19.04
CA CYS A 319 16.90 -6.62 -18.48
C CYS A 319 17.53 -7.80 -19.24
N LEU A 320 17.49 -7.78 -20.57
CA LEU A 320 18.10 -8.82 -21.41
C LEU A 320 19.62 -8.91 -21.23
N ASN A 321 20.31 -7.77 -21.12
CA ASN A 321 21.75 -7.74 -20.87
C ASN A 321 22.09 -8.41 -19.54
N ILE A 322 21.33 -8.12 -18.46
CA ILE A 322 21.52 -8.77 -17.16
C ILE A 322 21.37 -10.30 -17.28
N LEU A 323 20.35 -10.79 -18.00
CA LEU A 323 20.16 -12.23 -18.19
C LEU A 323 21.25 -12.88 -19.06
N GLN A 324 21.93 -12.13 -19.92
CA GLN A 324 23.08 -12.63 -20.68
C GLN A 324 24.30 -12.79 -19.77
N ASP A 325 24.54 -11.79 -18.91
CA ASP A 325 25.66 -11.80 -17.97
C ASP A 325 25.51 -12.88 -16.88
N TRP A 326 24.28 -13.29 -16.56
CA TRP A 326 23.97 -14.34 -15.57
C TRP A 326 24.43 -15.76 -15.98
N LYS A 327 24.76 -15.98 -17.27
CA LYS A 327 25.25 -17.30 -17.74
C LYS A 327 26.76 -17.52 -17.46
N HIS A 328 27.44 -16.59 -16.79
CA HIS A 328 28.87 -16.63 -16.46
C HIS A 328 29.13 -16.45 -14.97
#